data_AF-A0A2W1JME7-F1
#
_entry.id   AF-A0A2W1JME7-F1
#
_cell.length_a   1.000
_cell.length_b   1.000
_cell.length_c   1.000
_cell.angle_alpha   90.00
_cell.angle_beta   90.00
_cell.angle_gamma   90.00
#
_symmetry.space_group_name_H-M   'P 1'
#
loop_
_entity.id
_entity.type
_entity.pdbx_description
1 polymer ?
#
loop_
_entity_poly.entity_id
_entity_poly.type
_entity_poly.pdbx_seq_one_letter_code
_entity_poly.pdbx_strand_id
1 'polypeptide(L)'
;MLTEQQQDGHLLYYGPAKPKGLPRRLIHVNGMASDVKKQLRDLEALVWMTVEHPTDIVGVHNSTANFQSDLLESTLGGADLVQHRADRQTPESQKRLRGYADSLQALCDHELPSDADILAAVQRLQRSLTVAEGQEKAQSPIDLELIRRLPFLQDMDLSALESYLYGSYPAGAPRPTMRTAYEIIRAIRAGAEVLLVAHSQGTIITAVALHIVKQLLGGEVWAKSLRFVGYGPVILFDDLPMEMRSQTILIQHRQDLIAESFSNQRNVDLWNNMQTQAKNLLEQADRIFQMVSRDSHHSASVYLGLTGDIAGDRSAQLIKQLLTENWENHPFIQGLRASRIILEEPETYIQP
;
A
#
# COMPACT_ATOMS: atom_id res chain seq x y z
N MET A 1 15.67 -17.45 -11.42
CA MET A 1 14.52 -16.93 -10.67
C MET A 1 15.06 -16.07 -9.55
N LEU A 2 14.47 -14.90 -9.32
CA LEU A 2 14.80 -14.03 -8.20
C LEU A 2 14.30 -14.65 -6.88
N THR A 3 15.01 -14.42 -5.78
CA THR A 3 14.50 -14.74 -4.44
C THR A 3 13.34 -13.80 -4.08
N GLU A 4 12.51 -14.18 -3.11
CA GLU A 4 11.36 -13.37 -2.67
C GLU A 4 11.75 -11.94 -2.25
N GLN A 5 12.88 -11.81 -1.54
CA GLN A 5 13.47 -10.52 -1.18
C GLN A 5 13.88 -9.67 -2.40
N GLN A 6 14.28 -10.31 -3.48
CA GLN A 6 14.65 -9.65 -4.74
C GLN A 6 13.43 -9.29 -5.59
N GLN A 7 12.21 -9.70 -5.20
CA GLN A 7 10.97 -9.39 -5.89
C GLN A 7 10.20 -8.22 -5.26
N ASP A 8 10.66 -7.67 -4.14
CA ASP A 8 10.08 -6.46 -3.55
C ASP A 8 10.05 -5.29 -4.55
N GLY A 9 8.86 -4.74 -4.79
CA GLY A 9 8.60 -3.72 -5.81
C GLY A 9 8.57 -4.21 -7.26
N HIS A 10 8.58 -5.51 -7.52
CA HIS A 10 8.40 -6.07 -8.87
C HIS A 10 6.92 -6.28 -9.21
N LEU A 11 6.64 -6.28 -10.51
CA LEU A 11 5.30 -6.56 -11.01
C LEU A 11 5.06 -8.06 -11.12
N LEU A 12 3.91 -8.49 -10.60
CA LEU A 12 3.37 -9.83 -10.76
C LEU A 12 2.20 -9.81 -11.74
N TYR A 13 2.09 -10.88 -12.52
CA TYR A 13 1.01 -11.09 -13.47
C TYR A 13 0.42 -12.47 -13.24
N TYR A 14 -0.90 -12.55 -13.19
CA TYR A 14 -1.59 -13.82 -13.25
C TYR A 14 -1.83 -14.22 -14.72
N GLY A 15 -1.32 -15.39 -15.10
CA GLY A 15 -1.34 -15.89 -16.48
C GLY A 15 -0.31 -15.23 -17.42
N PRO A 16 -0.20 -15.68 -18.68
CA PRO A 16 0.74 -15.12 -19.66
C PRO A 16 0.25 -13.80 -20.31
N ALA A 17 -0.91 -13.28 -19.89
CA ALA A 17 -1.50 -12.08 -20.48
C ALA A 17 -0.80 -10.82 -19.94
N LYS A 18 0.20 -10.33 -20.69
CA LYS A 18 0.74 -8.98 -20.48
C LYS A 18 -0.37 -7.93 -20.63
N PRO A 19 -0.24 -6.75 -20.00
CA PRO A 19 -1.19 -5.65 -20.18
C PRO A 19 -1.41 -5.39 -21.68
N LYS A 20 -2.68 -5.42 -22.12
CA LYS A 20 -3.05 -5.24 -23.53
C LYS A 20 -3.25 -3.77 -23.90
N GLY A 21 -3.08 -2.84 -22.96
CA GLY A 21 -3.42 -1.43 -23.12
C GLY A 21 -4.93 -1.22 -23.03
N LEU A 22 -5.60 -1.95 -22.14
CA LEU A 22 -7.04 -1.81 -21.95
C LEU A 22 -7.39 -0.44 -21.36
N PRO A 23 -8.61 0.09 -21.61
CA PRO A 23 -9.06 1.37 -21.06
C PRO A 23 -9.06 1.44 -19.54
N ARG A 24 -9.04 0.28 -18.86
CA ARG A 24 -8.99 0.15 -17.40
C ARG A 24 -7.77 -0.67 -17.00
N ARG A 25 -6.97 -0.12 -16.07
CA ARG A 25 -5.84 -0.81 -15.44
C ARG A 25 -6.11 -0.96 -13.96
N LEU A 26 -5.98 -2.18 -13.45
CA LEU A 26 -6.07 -2.49 -12.03
C LEU A 26 -4.67 -2.70 -11.47
N ILE A 27 -4.32 -1.95 -10.43
CA ILE A 27 -3.06 -2.08 -9.70
C ILE A 27 -3.39 -2.63 -8.32
N HIS A 28 -2.89 -3.83 -8.03
CA HIS A 28 -3.12 -4.52 -6.77
C HIS A 28 -1.88 -4.47 -5.87
N VAL A 29 -2.07 -4.17 -4.59
CA VAL A 29 -1.02 -4.19 -3.57
C VAL A 29 -1.49 -4.98 -2.36
N ASN A 30 -0.75 -6.01 -1.97
CA ASN A 30 -1.20 -6.96 -0.94
C ASN A 30 -0.78 -6.56 0.48
N GLY A 31 -1.24 -7.32 1.47
CA GLY A 31 -0.83 -7.15 2.87
C GLY A 31 0.53 -7.78 3.19
N MET A 32 0.99 -7.57 4.43
CA MET A 32 2.20 -8.20 4.98
C MET A 32 2.20 -9.73 4.83
N ALA A 33 3.37 -10.36 4.78
CA ALA A 33 3.57 -11.81 4.73
C ALA A 33 2.78 -12.53 3.63
N SER A 34 2.52 -11.80 2.53
CA SER A 34 1.90 -12.32 1.32
C SER A 34 2.98 -12.77 0.35
N ASP A 35 3.38 -14.03 0.47
CA ASP A 35 4.33 -14.63 -0.46
C ASP A 35 3.84 -14.59 -1.91
N VAL A 36 4.76 -14.75 -2.85
CA VAL A 36 4.49 -14.70 -4.29
C VAL A 36 3.31 -15.59 -4.70
N LYS A 37 3.17 -16.78 -4.11
CA LYS A 37 2.06 -17.70 -4.44
C LYS A 37 0.73 -17.16 -3.95
N LYS A 38 0.68 -16.63 -2.72
CA LYS A 38 -0.51 -15.96 -2.18
C LYS A 38 -0.89 -14.76 -3.05
N GLN A 39 0.07 -13.93 -3.43
CA GLN A 39 -0.20 -12.78 -4.30
C GLN A 39 -0.73 -13.21 -5.67
N LEU A 40 -0.13 -14.22 -6.30
CA LEU A 40 -0.63 -14.73 -7.59
C LEU A 40 -2.04 -15.31 -7.50
N ARG A 41 -2.39 -16.00 -6.39
CA ARG A 41 -3.75 -16.48 -6.13
C ARG A 41 -4.73 -15.33 -5.90
N ASP A 42 -4.32 -14.28 -5.22
CA ASP A 42 -5.17 -13.11 -5.00
C ASP A 42 -5.39 -12.34 -6.33
N LEU A 43 -4.36 -12.24 -7.17
CA LEU A 43 -4.47 -11.71 -8.53
C LEU A 43 -5.37 -12.58 -9.42
N GLU A 44 -5.29 -13.91 -9.33
CA GLU A 44 -6.20 -14.84 -9.99
C GLU A 44 -7.66 -14.52 -9.66
N ALA A 45 -7.96 -14.33 -8.38
CA ALA A 45 -9.31 -14.00 -7.92
C ALA A 45 -9.82 -12.70 -8.57
N LEU A 46 -8.98 -11.66 -8.61
CA LEU A 46 -9.32 -10.37 -9.24
C LEU A 46 -9.53 -10.50 -10.76
N VAL A 47 -8.74 -11.34 -11.43
CA VAL A 47 -8.92 -11.66 -12.85
C VAL A 47 -10.27 -12.34 -13.08
N TRP A 48 -10.63 -13.32 -12.25
CA TRP A 48 -11.93 -13.97 -12.34
C TRP A 48 -13.10 -13.03 -12.04
N MET A 49 -12.97 -12.11 -11.08
CA MET A 49 -14.00 -11.10 -10.78
C MET A 49 -14.25 -10.16 -11.96
N THR A 50 -13.24 -9.89 -12.79
CA THR A 50 -13.33 -8.96 -13.92
C THR A 50 -13.44 -9.64 -15.27
N VAL A 51 -13.68 -10.96 -15.33
CA VAL A 51 -13.71 -11.71 -16.61
C VAL A 51 -14.77 -11.20 -17.60
N GLU A 52 -15.91 -10.72 -17.10
CA GLU A 52 -17.01 -10.16 -17.91
C GLU A 52 -16.71 -8.73 -18.38
N HIS A 53 -15.85 -8.01 -17.67
CA HIS A 53 -15.41 -6.65 -17.98
C HIS A 53 -13.88 -6.56 -17.84
N PRO A 54 -13.12 -7.11 -18.82
CA PRO A 54 -11.68 -7.31 -18.67
C PRO A 54 -10.92 -6.03 -18.33
N THR A 55 -9.99 -6.13 -17.39
CA THR A 55 -9.08 -5.05 -16.99
C THR A 55 -7.62 -5.52 -17.08
N ASP A 56 -6.70 -4.59 -17.34
CA ASP A 56 -5.27 -4.90 -17.29
C ASP A 56 -4.82 -4.95 -15.83
N ILE A 57 -4.72 -6.16 -15.27
CA ILE A 57 -4.38 -6.38 -13.86
C ILE A 57 -2.87 -6.55 -13.68
N VAL A 58 -2.29 -5.78 -12.77
CA VAL A 58 -0.90 -5.93 -12.31
C VAL A 58 -0.86 -5.96 -10.78
N GLY A 59 -0.08 -6.87 -10.21
CA GLY A 59 0.25 -6.85 -8.78
C GLY A 59 1.60 -6.18 -8.55
N VAL A 60 1.71 -5.36 -7.50
CA VAL A 60 2.99 -4.86 -7.00
C VAL A 60 3.38 -5.69 -5.79
N HIS A 61 4.44 -6.48 -5.91
CA HIS A 61 4.93 -7.30 -4.82
C HIS A 61 5.53 -6.43 -3.72
N ASN A 62 5.20 -6.75 -2.47
CA ASN A 62 5.52 -5.94 -1.29
C ASN A 62 5.85 -6.78 -0.06
N SER A 63 6.12 -8.09 -0.22
CA SER A 63 6.57 -8.92 0.89
C SER A 63 8.06 -8.74 1.09
N THR A 64 8.47 -8.48 2.34
CA THR A 64 9.88 -8.44 2.73
C THR A 64 10.39 -9.83 3.15
N ALA A 65 11.62 -9.86 3.67
CA ALA A 65 12.30 -11.08 4.12
C ALA A 65 11.58 -11.83 5.27
N ASN A 66 10.84 -11.13 6.12
CA ASN A 66 10.18 -11.72 7.29
C ASN A 66 9.04 -10.81 7.80
N PHE A 67 8.14 -11.40 8.59
CA PHE A 67 6.96 -10.73 9.15
C PHE A 67 7.32 -9.52 10.04
N GLN A 68 8.41 -9.58 10.79
CA GLN A 68 8.87 -8.47 11.63
C GLN A 68 9.25 -7.24 10.80
N SER A 69 9.90 -7.47 9.66
CA SER A 69 10.26 -6.41 8.72
C SER A 69 8.99 -5.81 8.13
N ASP A 70 8.04 -6.62 7.66
CA ASP A 70 6.75 -6.13 7.15
C ASP A 70 5.98 -5.30 8.21
N LEU A 71 6.01 -5.71 9.48
CA LEU A 71 5.37 -5.00 10.59
C LEU A 71 6.04 -3.65 10.87
N LEU A 72 7.37 -3.62 10.82
CA LEU A 72 8.13 -2.39 10.93
C LEU A 72 7.82 -1.44 9.77
N GLU A 73 7.77 -1.96 8.54
CA GLU A 73 7.41 -1.16 7.37
C GLU A 73 6.01 -0.57 7.48
N SER A 74 5.05 -1.37 7.95
CA SER A 74 3.66 -0.94 8.16
C SER A 74 3.58 0.16 9.21
N THR A 75 4.31 0.01 10.32
CA THR A 75 4.31 0.99 11.42
C THR A 75 4.93 2.31 10.97
N LEU A 76 6.08 2.25 10.28
CA LEU A 76 6.78 3.44 9.80
C LEU A 76 6.02 4.13 8.66
N GLY A 77 5.46 3.37 7.72
CA GLY A 77 4.63 3.91 6.65
C GLY A 77 3.36 4.58 7.18
N GLY A 78 2.72 3.99 8.20
CA GLY A 78 1.59 4.61 8.88
C GLY A 78 1.94 5.93 9.56
N ALA A 79 3.13 6.03 10.15
CA ALA A 79 3.61 7.28 10.75
C ALA A 79 3.96 8.35 9.70
N ASP A 80 4.56 7.96 8.58
CA ASP A 80 4.85 8.87 7.46
C ASP A 80 3.54 9.43 6.87
N LEU A 81 2.49 8.61 6.74
CA LEU A 81 1.16 9.05 6.29
C LEU A 81 0.56 10.16 7.16
N VAL A 82 0.73 10.07 8.49
CA VAL A 82 0.22 11.10 9.41
C VAL A 82 0.89 12.45 9.15
N GLN A 83 2.18 12.46 8.78
CA GLN A 83 2.92 13.69 8.46
C GLN A 83 2.46 14.34 7.16
N HIS A 84 1.89 13.57 6.22
CA HIS A 84 1.39 14.10 4.94
C HIS A 84 0.01 14.74 5.03
N ARG A 85 -0.67 14.64 6.17
CA ARG A 85 -1.98 15.28 6.37
C ARG A 85 -1.89 16.80 6.39
N ALA A 86 -2.89 17.46 5.80
CA ALA A 86 -2.90 18.91 5.67
C ALA A 86 -2.73 19.66 7.00
N ASP A 87 -3.22 19.10 8.11
CA ASP A 87 -3.11 19.69 9.46
C ASP A 87 -1.79 19.38 10.19
N ARG A 88 -0.95 18.50 9.65
CA ARG A 88 0.30 18.02 10.27
C ARG A 88 1.55 18.20 9.41
N GLN A 89 1.39 18.68 8.18
CA GLN A 89 2.50 18.92 7.27
C GLN A 89 3.52 19.90 7.87
N THR A 90 4.76 19.45 7.94
CA THR A 90 5.93 20.27 8.26
C THR A 90 6.77 20.55 7.01
N PRO A 91 7.62 21.58 7.00
CA PRO A 91 8.55 21.82 5.90
C PRO A 91 9.43 20.61 5.57
N GLU A 92 9.84 19.82 6.57
CA GLU A 92 10.64 18.61 6.40
C GLU A 92 9.85 17.51 5.68
N SER A 93 8.61 17.26 6.12
CA SER A 93 7.72 16.27 5.47
C SER A 93 7.44 16.63 4.01
N GLN A 94 7.23 17.92 3.72
CA GLN A 94 7.02 18.42 2.37
C GLN A 94 8.28 18.30 1.51
N LYS A 95 9.46 18.61 2.07
CA LYS A 95 10.75 18.41 1.39
C LYS A 95 10.98 16.95 1.04
N ARG A 96 10.66 16.03 1.95
CA ARG A 96 10.75 14.58 1.71
C ARG A 96 9.80 14.14 0.61
N LEU A 97 8.52 14.53 0.69
CA LEU A 97 7.52 14.22 -0.32
C LEU A 97 7.90 14.76 -1.70
N ARG A 98 8.50 15.95 -1.75
CA ARG A 98 9.07 16.51 -2.98
C ARG A 98 10.21 15.66 -3.53
N GLY A 99 11.12 15.18 -2.68
CA GLY A 99 12.20 14.27 -3.09
C GLY A 99 11.68 12.96 -3.69
N TYR A 100 10.55 12.44 -3.19
CA TYR A 100 9.87 11.30 -3.82
C TYR A 100 9.32 11.65 -5.20
N ALA A 101 8.63 12.79 -5.32
CA ALA A 101 8.07 13.23 -6.59
C ALA A 101 9.16 13.47 -7.66
N ASP A 102 10.30 14.06 -7.28
CA ASP A 102 11.43 14.29 -8.19
C ASP A 102 12.05 12.94 -8.63
N SER A 103 12.16 11.96 -7.72
CA SER A 103 12.61 10.61 -8.05
C SER A 103 11.64 9.89 -8.99
N LEU A 104 10.33 10.05 -8.75
CA LEU A 104 9.27 9.49 -9.59
C LEU A 104 9.28 10.12 -10.99
N GLN A 105 9.42 11.44 -11.09
CA GLN A 105 9.51 12.13 -12.37
C GLN A 105 10.65 11.56 -13.23
N ALA A 106 11.84 11.39 -12.63
CA ALA A 106 12.98 10.80 -13.33
C ALA A 106 12.67 9.38 -13.86
N LEU A 107 11.95 8.56 -13.09
CA LEU A 107 11.54 7.23 -13.56
C LEU A 107 10.53 7.30 -14.70
N CYS A 108 9.55 8.19 -14.60
CA CYS A 108 8.45 8.27 -15.55
C CYS A 108 8.85 8.68 -16.96
N ASP A 109 10.06 9.23 -17.14
CA ASP A 109 10.64 9.54 -18.44
C ASP A 109 11.26 8.29 -19.12
N HIS A 110 11.22 7.14 -18.44
CA HIS A 110 11.68 5.85 -18.93
C HIS A 110 10.61 4.76 -18.81
N GLU A 111 10.65 3.80 -19.72
CA GLU A 111 9.87 2.57 -19.59
C GLU A 111 10.66 1.55 -18.78
N LEU A 112 10.10 1.14 -17.65
CA LEU A 112 10.73 0.17 -16.75
C LEU A 112 10.21 -1.24 -17.04
N PRO A 113 11.11 -2.24 -17.19
CA PRO A 113 10.72 -3.64 -17.18
C PRO A 113 9.94 -4.01 -15.90
N SER A 114 9.14 -5.06 -16.02
CA SER A 114 8.31 -5.57 -14.93
C SER A 114 9.10 -6.09 -13.74
N ASP A 115 10.28 -6.64 -14.02
CA ASP A 115 11.27 -7.16 -13.07
C ASP A 115 12.39 -6.14 -12.76
N ALA A 116 12.19 -4.88 -13.15
CA ALA A 116 13.18 -3.84 -12.85
C ALA A 116 13.22 -3.56 -11.34
N ASP A 117 14.42 -3.65 -10.76
CA ASP A 117 14.67 -3.10 -9.43
C ASP A 117 14.55 -1.58 -9.51
N ILE A 118 13.46 -1.07 -8.97
CA ILE A 118 13.11 0.35 -9.06
C ILE A 118 14.10 1.22 -8.30
N LEU A 119 14.75 0.69 -7.26
CA LEU A 119 15.80 1.40 -6.55
C LEU A 119 17.04 1.54 -7.43
N ALA A 120 17.49 0.44 -8.04
CA ALA A 120 18.64 0.47 -8.94
C ALA A 120 18.40 1.40 -10.13
N ALA A 121 17.16 1.48 -10.64
CA ALA A 121 16.77 2.42 -11.68
C ALA A 121 16.91 3.87 -11.21
N VAL A 122 16.38 4.24 -10.04
CA VAL A 122 16.49 5.61 -9.51
C VAL A 122 17.92 6.02 -9.23
N GLN A 123 18.72 5.14 -8.61
CA GLN A 123 20.13 5.43 -8.33
C GLN A 123 20.92 5.68 -9.61
N ARG A 124 20.65 4.93 -10.67
CA ARG A 124 21.30 5.13 -11.97
C ARG A 124 20.93 6.47 -12.59
N LEU A 125 19.63 6.81 -12.58
CA LEU A 125 19.11 8.05 -13.17
C LEU A 125 19.56 9.29 -12.40
N GLN A 126 19.68 9.20 -11.08
CA GLN A 126 20.20 10.29 -10.28
C GLN A 126 21.70 10.47 -10.42
N ARG A 127 22.50 9.40 -10.53
CA ARG A 127 23.93 9.52 -10.84
C ARG A 127 24.21 10.17 -12.20
N SER A 128 23.29 10.06 -13.16
CA SER A 128 23.37 10.84 -14.40
C SER A 128 22.96 12.31 -14.26
N LEU A 129 22.30 12.68 -13.16
CA LEU A 129 21.83 14.03 -12.86
C LEU A 129 22.72 14.77 -11.83
N THR A 130 23.57 14.08 -11.07
CA THR A 130 24.49 14.67 -10.09
C THR A 130 25.95 14.23 -10.27
N VAL A 131 26.71 15.02 -11.05
CA VAL A 131 28.04 15.48 -10.61
C VAL A 131 27.78 16.69 -9.71
N ALA A 132 27.46 16.43 -8.44
CA ALA A 132 27.47 17.42 -7.39
C ALA A 132 27.75 16.67 -6.08
N GLU A 133 29.02 16.64 -5.71
CA GLU A 133 29.48 16.19 -4.40
C GLU A 133 28.81 17.04 -3.30
N GLY A 134 28.42 16.36 -2.21
CA GLY A 134 28.10 17.01 -0.95
C GLY A 134 26.64 17.40 -0.78
N GLN A 135 25.79 16.46 -0.37
CA GLN A 135 24.65 16.81 0.47
C GLN A 135 24.86 16.20 1.85
N GLU A 136 24.99 17.11 2.82
CA GLU A 136 24.97 16.83 4.25
C GLU A 136 23.85 15.84 4.57
N LYS A 137 24.17 14.81 5.36
CA LYS A 137 23.19 13.86 5.89
C LYS A 137 22.04 14.66 6.50
N ALA A 138 20.88 14.65 5.83
CA ALA A 138 19.67 15.23 6.38
C ALA A 138 19.44 14.58 7.76
N GLN A 139 19.43 15.38 8.83
CA GLN A 139 19.03 14.91 10.13
C GLN A 139 17.59 14.41 10.01
N SER A 140 17.41 13.12 10.30
CA SER A 140 16.11 12.51 10.25
C SER A 140 15.23 13.09 11.36
N PRO A 141 13.92 13.29 11.12
CA PRO A 141 12.97 13.50 12.21
C PRO A 141 12.87 12.27 13.14
N ILE A 142 13.51 11.15 12.76
CA ILE A 142 13.63 9.93 13.51
C ILE A 142 14.94 9.97 14.30
N ASP A 143 14.84 10.06 15.63
CA ASP A 143 15.98 9.88 16.51
C ASP A 143 16.47 8.42 16.45
N LEU A 144 17.57 8.21 15.72
CA LEU A 144 18.18 6.89 15.55
C LEU A 144 18.77 6.33 16.82
N GLU A 145 19.20 7.19 17.73
CA GLU A 145 19.72 6.79 19.05
C GLU A 145 18.62 6.10 19.85
N LEU A 146 17.37 6.54 19.68
CA LEU A 146 16.19 5.95 20.32
C LEU A 146 15.70 4.68 19.62
N ILE A 147 15.70 4.66 18.29
CA ILE A 147 15.40 3.44 17.53
C ILE A 147 16.41 2.34 17.90
N ARG A 148 17.71 2.62 17.94
CA ARG A 148 18.78 1.67 18.33
C ARG A 148 18.60 1.01 19.71
N ARG A 149 17.73 1.54 20.59
CA ARG A 149 17.43 0.98 21.92
C ARG A 149 16.31 -0.06 21.89
N LEU A 150 15.69 -0.29 20.74
CA LEU A 150 14.67 -1.32 20.58
C LEU A 150 15.34 -2.71 20.51
N PRO A 151 14.93 -3.69 21.34
CA PRO A 151 15.63 -4.97 21.49
C PRO A 151 15.82 -5.75 20.17
N PHE A 152 14.85 -5.71 19.27
CA PHE A 152 14.91 -6.47 18.01
C PHE A 152 15.91 -5.90 16.99
N LEU A 153 16.41 -4.67 17.15
CA LEU A 153 17.49 -4.14 16.29
C LEU A 153 18.88 -4.63 16.70
N GLN A 154 18.94 -5.37 17.81
CA GLN A 154 20.10 -6.19 18.11
C GLN A 154 20.07 -7.50 17.28
N ASP A 155 18.88 -7.93 16.83
CA ASP A 155 18.67 -9.13 16.01
C ASP A 155 18.52 -8.82 14.50
N MET A 156 18.06 -7.61 14.16
CA MET A 156 18.01 -7.08 12.79
C MET A 156 19.31 -6.31 12.54
N ASP A 157 20.08 -6.69 11.52
CA ASP A 157 21.34 -6.02 11.20
C ASP A 157 21.13 -4.49 11.12
N LEU A 158 21.88 -3.74 11.92
CA LEU A 158 21.82 -2.28 11.97
C LEU A 158 22.07 -1.69 10.59
N SER A 159 22.86 -2.36 9.75
CA SER A 159 23.07 -1.98 8.36
C SER A 159 21.79 -2.11 7.53
N ALA A 160 20.94 -3.11 7.81
CA ALA A 160 19.66 -3.33 7.15
C ALA A 160 18.61 -2.32 7.61
N LEU A 161 18.56 -1.99 8.91
CA LEU A 161 17.70 -0.92 9.41
C LEU A 161 18.12 0.44 8.87
N GLU A 162 19.41 0.78 8.91
CA GLU A 162 19.91 2.03 8.35
C GLU A 162 19.73 2.05 6.84
N SER A 163 19.87 0.93 6.13
CA SER A 163 19.55 0.85 4.70
C SER A 163 18.06 0.98 4.39
N TYR A 164 17.21 0.58 5.31
CA TYR A 164 15.76 0.71 5.23
C TYR A 164 15.30 2.15 5.53
N LEU A 165 15.80 2.74 6.62
CA LEU A 165 15.50 4.12 7.04
C LEU A 165 16.22 5.19 6.20
N TYR A 166 17.40 4.88 5.64
CA TYR A 166 18.26 5.84 4.93
C TYR A 166 18.78 5.37 3.56
N GLY A 167 18.78 4.07 3.28
CA GLY A 167 19.60 3.53 2.18
C GLY A 167 18.88 3.24 0.87
N SER A 168 17.55 3.27 0.80
CA SER A 168 16.87 2.63 -0.33
C SER A 168 16.02 3.54 -1.19
N TYR A 169 16.03 4.85 -0.97
CA TYR A 169 15.65 5.87 -1.94
C TYR A 169 16.34 7.16 -1.50
N PRO A 170 16.65 8.09 -2.41
CA PRO A 170 17.22 9.42 -2.10
C PRO A 170 16.38 10.21 -1.08
N ALA A 171 15.13 9.81 -0.88
CA ALA A 171 14.21 10.36 0.11
C ALA A 171 13.59 9.32 1.08
N GLY A 172 13.91 8.01 0.99
CA GLY A 172 13.42 6.97 1.92
C GLY A 172 12.11 6.22 1.60
N ALA A 173 11.60 6.23 0.37
CA ALA A 173 10.36 5.54 0.01
C ALA A 173 10.63 4.05 -0.25
N PRO A 174 9.80 3.12 0.26
CA PRO A 174 9.92 1.70 -0.07
C PRO A 174 9.76 1.45 -1.58
N ARG A 175 10.45 0.41 -2.10
CA ARG A 175 10.32 -0.05 -3.49
C ARG A 175 8.86 -0.23 -3.93
N PRO A 176 7.97 -0.90 -3.17
CA PRO A 176 6.59 -1.10 -3.61
C PRO A 176 5.81 0.20 -3.69
N THR A 177 6.08 1.18 -2.81
CA THR A 177 5.45 2.50 -2.86
C THR A 177 5.82 3.25 -4.13
N MET A 178 7.11 3.29 -4.47
CA MET A 178 7.57 3.96 -5.68
C MET A 178 7.13 3.23 -6.94
N ARG A 179 7.10 1.90 -6.93
CA ARG A 179 6.56 1.11 -8.05
C ARG A 179 5.08 1.41 -8.25
N THR A 180 4.30 1.41 -7.18
CA THR A 180 2.87 1.74 -7.24
C THR A 180 2.65 3.14 -7.82
N ALA A 181 3.40 4.14 -7.35
CA ALA A 181 3.30 5.50 -7.87
C ALA A 181 3.68 5.58 -9.37
N TYR A 182 4.74 4.87 -9.79
CA TYR A 182 5.16 4.78 -11.18
C TYR A 182 4.07 4.18 -12.08
N GLU A 183 3.46 3.06 -11.66
CA GLU A 183 2.41 2.41 -12.42
C GLU A 183 1.15 3.28 -12.54
N ILE A 184 0.80 4.04 -11.48
CA ILE A 184 -0.29 5.03 -11.52
C ILE A 184 -0.03 6.07 -12.60
N ILE A 185 1.15 6.72 -12.58
CA ILE A 185 1.48 7.78 -13.54
C ILE A 185 1.49 7.23 -14.96
N ARG A 186 2.08 6.04 -15.17
CA ARG A 186 2.11 5.38 -16.48
C ARG A 186 0.71 5.13 -17.03
N ALA A 187 -0.20 4.64 -16.19
CA ALA A 187 -1.57 4.35 -16.60
C ALA A 187 -2.37 5.62 -16.90
N ILE A 188 -2.24 6.67 -16.07
CA ILE A 188 -2.86 7.97 -16.33
C ILE A 188 -2.34 8.57 -17.64
N ARG A 189 -1.02 8.54 -17.88
CA ARG A 189 -0.42 9.04 -19.13
C ARG A 189 -0.88 8.25 -20.37
N ALA A 190 -1.21 6.98 -20.20
CA ALA A 190 -1.80 6.14 -21.25
C ALA A 190 -3.31 6.40 -21.47
N GLY A 191 -3.93 7.28 -20.68
CA GLY A 191 -5.36 7.59 -20.78
C GLY A 191 -6.27 6.51 -20.18
N ALA A 192 -5.74 5.62 -19.34
CA ALA A 192 -6.52 4.57 -18.69
C ALA A 192 -7.19 5.08 -17.40
N GLU A 193 -8.39 4.58 -17.12
CA GLU A 193 -8.97 4.61 -15.77
C GLU A 193 -8.19 3.62 -14.89
N VAL A 194 -7.76 4.08 -13.72
CA VAL A 194 -6.89 3.33 -12.82
C VAL A 194 -7.68 2.89 -11.59
N LEU A 195 -7.80 1.58 -11.41
CA LEU A 195 -8.41 0.95 -10.24
C LEU A 195 -7.30 0.52 -9.28
N LEU A 196 -7.17 1.21 -8.16
CA LEU A 196 -6.28 0.82 -7.07
C LEU A 196 -7.03 -0.14 -6.16
N VAL A 197 -6.45 -1.31 -5.93
CA VAL A 197 -7.04 -2.33 -5.06
C VAL A 197 -5.97 -2.72 -4.05
N ALA A 198 -6.23 -2.54 -2.77
CA ALA A 198 -5.19 -2.80 -1.77
C ALA A 198 -5.70 -3.43 -0.49
N HIS A 199 -4.87 -4.30 0.08
CA HIS A 199 -5.14 -5.04 1.30
C HIS A 199 -4.21 -4.63 2.44
N SER A 200 -4.73 -4.42 3.65
CA SER A 200 -3.88 -4.27 4.85
C SER A 200 -2.74 -3.25 4.63
N GLN A 201 -1.47 -3.60 4.86
CA GLN A 201 -0.29 -2.77 4.55
C GLN A 201 -0.29 -2.18 3.13
N GLY A 202 -0.81 -2.89 2.13
CA GLY A 202 -0.98 -2.37 0.79
C GLY A 202 -1.79 -1.07 0.74
N THR A 203 -2.72 -0.87 1.68
CA THR A 203 -3.45 0.40 1.80
C THR A 203 -2.56 1.56 2.26
N ILE A 204 -1.55 1.31 3.10
CA ILE A 204 -0.54 2.30 3.49
C ILE A 204 0.33 2.65 2.28
N ILE A 205 0.87 1.62 1.62
CA ILE A 205 1.73 1.75 0.44
C ILE A 205 1.01 2.58 -0.64
N THR A 206 -0.25 2.26 -0.91
CA THR A 206 -1.09 2.95 -1.89
C THR A 206 -1.37 4.40 -1.47
N ALA A 207 -1.68 4.66 -0.20
CA ALA A 207 -1.93 6.01 0.29
C ALA A 207 -0.68 6.90 0.17
N VAL A 208 0.51 6.38 0.49
CA VAL A 208 1.77 7.13 0.33
C VAL A 208 2.03 7.39 -1.15
N ALA A 209 1.84 6.37 -2.01
CA ALA A 209 1.98 6.52 -3.46
C ALA A 209 1.07 7.63 -4.03
N LEU A 210 -0.17 7.73 -3.55
CA LEU A 210 -1.11 8.78 -3.94
C LEU A 210 -0.64 10.18 -3.54
N HIS A 211 -0.01 10.36 -2.37
CA HIS A 211 0.62 11.63 -2.00
C HIS A 211 1.79 11.99 -2.91
N ILE A 212 2.62 11.01 -3.30
CA ILE A 212 3.72 11.24 -4.24
C ILE A 212 3.18 11.65 -5.61
N VAL A 213 2.15 10.96 -6.10
CA VAL A 213 1.46 11.28 -7.36
C VAL A 213 0.86 12.69 -7.33
N LYS A 214 0.19 13.06 -6.23
CA LYS A 214 -0.32 14.42 -6.00
C LYS A 214 0.78 15.46 -6.08
N GLN A 215 1.89 15.21 -5.38
CA GLN A 215 3.02 16.14 -5.35
C GLN A 215 3.67 16.31 -6.73
N LEU A 216 3.65 15.27 -7.56
CA LEU A 216 4.19 15.30 -8.92
C LEU A 216 3.25 16.01 -9.92
N LEU A 217 1.99 15.59 -9.99
CA LEU A 217 1.05 16.07 -11.01
C LEU A 217 0.43 17.43 -10.65
N GLY A 218 0.25 17.70 -9.36
CA GLY A 218 -0.52 18.85 -8.89
C GLY A 218 -1.99 18.83 -9.31
N GLY A 219 -2.77 19.79 -8.81
CA GLY A 219 -4.19 19.95 -9.13
C GLY A 219 -5.07 18.75 -8.73
N GLU A 220 -6.30 18.73 -9.25
CA GLU A 220 -7.33 17.72 -8.89
C GLU A 220 -7.73 16.79 -10.05
N VAL A 221 -7.33 17.13 -11.28
CA VAL A 221 -7.80 16.43 -12.49
C VAL A 221 -7.38 14.96 -12.52
N TRP A 222 -6.16 14.68 -12.04
CA TRP A 222 -5.61 13.31 -11.99
C TRP A 222 -6.47 12.36 -11.15
N ALA A 223 -7.05 12.85 -10.04
CA ALA A 223 -7.86 12.04 -9.14
C ALA A 223 -9.15 11.54 -9.82
N LYS A 224 -9.68 12.26 -10.82
CA LYS A 224 -10.87 11.81 -11.57
C LYS A 224 -10.62 10.54 -12.38
N SER A 225 -9.37 10.22 -12.70
CA SER A 225 -8.99 9.01 -13.44
C SER A 225 -8.70 7.82 -12.52
N LEU A 226 -8.83 7.99 -11.20
CA LEU A 226 -8.49 6.98 -10.20
C LEU A 226 -9.71 6.56 -9.39
N ARG A 227 -9.76 5.29 -9.03
CA ARG A 227 -10.66 4.73 -8.00
C ARG A 227 -9.81 3.94 -7.02
N PHE A 228 -10.14 3.98 -5.73
CA PHE A 228 -9.42 3.21 -4.72
C PHE A 228 -10.39 2.33 -3.92
N VAL A 229 -10.16 1.03 -3.93
CA VAL A 229 -10.85 0.03 -3.13
C VAL A 229 -9.85 -0.56 -2.15
N GLY A 230 -9.95 -0.17 -0.88
CA GLY A 230 -9.17 -0.77 0.21
C GLY A 230 -9.99 -1.84 0.91
N TYR A 231 -9.43 -3.02 1.16
CA TYR A 231 -10.07 -4.04 2.01
C TYR A 231 -9.16 -4.45 3.16
N GLY A 232 -9.73 -4.76 4.33
CA GLY A 232 -8.97 -4.86 5.58
C GLY A 232 -8.07 -3.64 5.83
N PRO A 233 -8.59 -2.41 5.70
CA PRO A 233 -7.76 -1.20 5.67
C PRO A 233 -7.13 -0.92 7.03
N VAL A 234 -5.85 -0.56 7.01
CA VAL A 234 -5.11 -0.03 8.18
C VAL A 234 -4.88 1.48 8.07
N ILE A 235 -5.66 2.14 7.21
CA ILE A 235 -5.68 3.59 6.99
C ILE A 235 -7.06 4.18 7.33
N LEU A 236 -7.13 5.51 7.43
CA LEU A 236 -8.37 6.29 7.44
C LEU A 236 -8.42 7.16 6.18
N PHE A 237 -9.61 7.67 5.85
CA PHE A 237 -9.76 8.63 4.74
C PHE A 237 -8.88 9.87 4.90
N ASP A 238 -8.60 10.28 6.15
CA ASP A 238 -7.78 11.46 6.41
C ASP A 238 -6.31 11.31 5.98
N ASP A 239 -5.82 10.07 5.79
CA ASP A 239 -4.47 9.84 5.27
C ASP A 239 -4.38 9.94 3.76
N LEU A 240 -5.51 10.02 3.07
CA LEU A 240 -5.51 10.15 1.62
C LEU A 240 -5.44 11.63 1.24
N PRO A 241 -4.84 11.94 0.07
CA PRO A 241 -5.06 13.21 -0.59
C PRO A 241 -6.54 13.57 -0.61
N MET A 242 -6.88 14.83 -0.34
CA MET A 242 -8.27 15.30 -0.24
C MET A 242 -9.10 14.92 -1.47
N GLU A 243 -8.49 15.04 -2.64
CA GLU A 243 -9.06 14.74 -3.95
C GLU A 243 -9.42 13.25 -4.11
N MET A 244 -8.69 12.36 -3.44
CA MET A 244 -8.89 10.92 -3.49
C MET A 244 -9.97 10.41 -2.52
N ARG A 245 -10.33 11.17 -1.49
CA ARG A 245 -11.31 10.72 -0.48
C ARG A 245 -12.65 10.36 -1.11
N SER A 246 -13.14 11.20 -2.04
CA SER A 246 -14.38 10.96 -2.80
C SER A 246 -14.29 9.82 -3.82
N GLN A 247 -13.07 9.39 -4.15
CA GLN A 247 -12.78 8.31 -5.11
C GLN A 247 -12.41 7.01 -4.40
N THR A 248 -12.67 6.91 -3.10
CA THR A 248 -12.24 5.79 -2.27
C THR A 248 -13.43 5.11 -1.61
N ILE A 249 -13.40 3.77 -1.56
CA ILE A 249 -14.28 2.93 -0.76
C ILE A 249 -13.41 1.98 0.05
N LEU A 250 -13.69 1.88 1.34
CA LEU A 250 -12.96 1.00 2.26
C LEU A 250 -13.89 -0.11 2.74
N ILE A 251 -13.44 -1.37 2.74
CA ILE A 251 -14.23 -2.54 3.13
C ILE A 251 -13.54 -3.21 4.32
N GLN A 252 -14.27 -3.41 5.41
CA GLN A 252 -13.73 -4.07 6.60
C GLN A 252 -14.71 -5.13 7.09
N HIS A 253 -14.20 -6.32 7.41
CA HIS A 253 -14.95 -7.31 8.16
C HIS A 253 -15.08 -6.88 9.63
N ARG A 254 -16.27 -7.03 10.23
CA ARG A 254 -16.53 -6.60 11.61
C ARG A 254 -15.54 -7.17 12.63
N GLN A 255 -15.12 -8.42 12.41
CA GLN A 255 -14.17 -9.13 13.27
C GLN A 255 -12.70 -8.98 12.81
N ASP A 256 -12.41 -8.06 11.90
CA ASP A 256 -11.05 -7.72 11.51
C ASP A 256 -10.41 -6.78 12.56
N LEU A 257 -9.85 -7.40 13.60
CA LEU A 257 -9.19 -6.71 14.71
C LEU A 257 -7.91 -5.99 14.28
N ILE A 258 -7.28 -6.41 13.18
CA ILE A 258 -6.06 -5.76 12.67
C ILE A 258 -6.43 -4.44 12.01
N ALA A 259 -7.43 -4.45 11.13
CA ALA A 259 -7.95 -3.21 10.53
C ALA A 259 -8.44 -2.24 11.61
N GLU A 260 -9.12 -2.72 12.65
CA GLU A 260 -9.57 -1.89 13.77
C GLU A 260 -8.39 -1.32 14.58
N SER A 261 -7.43 -2.16 14.96
CA SER A 261 -6.31 -1.74 15.82
C SER A 261 -5.36 -0.78 15.11
N PHE A 262 -4.93 -1.12 13.88
CA PHE A 262 -3.91 -0.33 13.18
C PHE A 262 -4.46 0.95 12.55
N SER A 263 -5.75 0.99 12.14
CA SER A 263 -6.34 2.24 11.65
C SER A 263 -6.52 3.29 12.77
N ASN A 264 -6.62 2.86 14.03
CA ASN A 264 -6.84 3.73 15.20
C ASN A 264 -5.58 4.12 15.98
N GLN A 265 -4.41 3.51 15.71
CA GLN A 265 -3.14 3.81 16.38
C GLN A 265 -2.55 5.16 15.90
N ARG A 266 -3.06 6.32 16.38
CA ARG A 266 -2.70 7.65 15.81
C ARG A 266 -2.56 8.84 16.76
N ASN A 267 -2.37 8.63 18.05
CA ASN A 267 -1.92 9.75 18.87
C ASN A 267 -0.50 10.15 18.43
N VAL A 268 -0.20 11.45 18.32
CA VAL A 268 1.07 11.97 17.79
C VAL A 268 2.02 12.43 18.90
N ASP A 269 1.54 12.47 20.16
CA ASP A 269 2.37 12.65 21.38
C ASP A 269 3.24 11.42 21.70
N LEU A 270 3.53 10.64 20.66
CA LEU A 270 3.63 9.20 20.67
C LEU A 270 4.94 8.80 19.98
N TRP A 271 6.01 9.60 20.03
CA TRP A 271 7.31 9.09 19.57
C TRP A 271 7.89 8.08 20.59
N ASN A 272 7.85 8.43 21.88
CA ASN A 272 8.18 7.51 22.98
C ASN A 272 7.23 6.30 23.02
N ASN A 273 5.97 6.50 22.67
CA ASN A 273 4.99 5.44 22.58
C ASN A 273 5.08 4.67 21.26
N MET A 274 5.56 5.24 20.15
CA MET A 274 5.80 4.52 18.89
C MET A 274 6.99 3.59 19.06
N GLN A 275 8.01 4.00 19.80
CA GLN A 275 9.09 3.11 20.21
C GLN A 275 8.56 2.01 21.13
N THR A 276 7.74 2.37 22.12
CA THR A 276 7.13 1.38 23.03
C THR A 276 6.13 0.47 22.31
N GLN A 277 5.40 0.96 21.31
CA GLN A 277 4.42 0.21 20.53
C GLN A 277 5.09 -0.59 19.44
N ALA A 278 6.09 -0.08 18.73
CA ALA A 278 6.93 -0.86 17.82
C ALA A 278 7.62 -1.97 18.61
N LYS A 279 8.20 -1.65 19.78
CA LYS A 279 8.74 -2.65 20.71
C LYS A 279 7.69 -3.67 21.12
N ASN A 280 6.52 -3.26 21.60
CA ASN A 280 5.46 -4.17 22.03
C ASN A 280 4.88 -5.01 20.88
N LEU A 281 4.69 -4.42 19.70
CA LEU A 281 4.22 -5.09 18.49
C LEU A 281 5.23 -6.13 18.01
N LEU A 282 6.53 -5.82 18.12
CA LEU A 282 7.60 -6.72 17.71
C LEU A 282 7.89 -7.81 18.76
N GLU A 283 7.86 -7.48 20.05
CA GLU A 283 7.88 -8.46 21.14
C GLU A 283 6.66 -9.38 21.12
N GLN A 284 5.55 -8.92 20.55
CA GLN A 284 4.33 -9.70 20.34
C GLN A 284 4.17 -10.18 18.89
N ALA A 285 5.17 -10.04 18.02
CA ALA A 285 5.03 -10.32 16.59
C ALA A 285 4.53 -11.75 16.34
N ASP A 286 5.04 -12.74 17.10
CA ASP A 286 4.57 -14.13 16.99
C ASP A 286 3.11 -14.29 17.41
N ARG A 287 2.65 -13.55 18.42
CA ARG A 287 1.23 -13.55 18.84
C ARG A 287 0.35 -12.84 17.82
N ILE A 288 0.83 -11.74 17.23
CA ILE A 288 0.12 -11.02 16.17
C ILE A 288 0.03 -11.90 14.93
N PHE A 289 1.11 -12.57 14.54
CA PHE A 289 1.11 -13.55 13.46
C PHE A 289 0.13 -14.70 13.75
N GLN A 290 0.08 -15.19 15.00
CA GLN A 290 -0.92 -16.17 15.43
C GLN A 290 -2.36 -15.62 15.35
N MET A 291 -2.62 -14.37 15.74
CA MET A 291 -3.93 -13.73 15.62
C MET A 291 -4.34 -13.52 14.15
N VAL A 292 -3.40 -13.10 13.31
CA VAL A 292 -3.58 -12.97 11.84
C VAL A 292 -3.93 -14.32 11.22
N SER A 293 -3.42 -15.43 11.77
CA SER A 293 -3.59 -16.77 11.20
C SER A 293 -4.70 -17.63 11.83
N ARG A 294 -5.16 -17.34 13.05
CA ARG A 294 -6.13 -18.20 13.75
C ARG A 294 -7.50 -17.57 14.01
N ASP A 295 -7.60 -16.25 14.22
CA ASP A 295 -8.84 -15.64 14.73
C ASP A 295 -9.28 -14.33 14.02
N SER A 296 -8.47 -13.75 13.13
CA SER A 296 -8.87 -12.52 12.43
C SER A 296 -9.31 -12.80 11.00
N HIS A 297 -10.47 -12.27 10.64
CA HIS A 297 -10.99 -12.21 9.26
C HIS A 297 -10.17 -11.26 8.36
N HIS A 298 -8.93 -10.94 8.77
CA HIS A 298 -8.08 -9.96 8.13
C HIS A 298 -7.45 -10.47 6.84
N SER A 299 -7.38 -11.78 6.59
CA SER A 299 -6.67 -12.29 5.42
C SER A 299 -7.30 -11.83 4.10
N ALA A 300 -6.48 -11.53 3.08
CA ALA A 300 -6.98 -11.19 1.75
C ALA A 300 -7.89 -12.29 1.17
N SER A 301 -7.59 -13.55 1.48
CA SER A 301 -8.38 -14.71 1.07
C SER A 301 -9.84 -14.64 1.56
N VAL A 302 -10.09 -14.12 2.77
CA VAL A 302 -11.45 -13.91 3.26
C VAL A 302 -12.15 -12.86 2.41
N TYR A 303 -11.56 -11.67 2.27
CA TYR A 303 -12.17 -10.57 1.51
C TYR A 303 -12.40 -10.88 0.03
N LEU A 304 -11.57 -11.74 -0.55
CA LEU A 304 -11.66 -12.17 -1.95
C LEU A 304 -12.55 -13.41 -2.15
N GLY A 305 -13.20 -13.92 -1.09
CA GLY A 305 -14.14 -15.06 -1.20
C GLY A 305 -13.46 -16.40 -1.46
N LEU A 306 -12.19 -16.55 -1.07
CA LEU A 306 -11.39 -17.75 -1.30
C LEU A 306 -11.50 -18.79 -0.17
N THR A 307 -12.18 -18.44 0.92
CA THR A 307 -12.32 -19.30 2.12
C THR A 307 -13.65 -20.05 2.17
N GLY A 308 -14.64 -19.69 1.35
CA GLY A 308 -15.99 -20.25 1.38
C GLY A 308 -16.86 -19.74 2.54
N ASP A 309 -16.42 -18.70 3.25
CA ASP A 309 -17.20 -18.02 4.27
C ASP A 309 -18.21 -17.03 3.65
N ILE A 310 -19.41 -16.93 4.22
CA ILE A 310 -20.50 -16.09 3.71
C ILE A 310 -20.12 -14.61 3.72
N ALA A 311 -19.44 -14.14 4.77
CA ALA A 311 -19.01 -12.75 4.83
C ALA A 311 -17.91 -12.47 3.79
N GLY A 312 -17.02 -13.45 3.57
CA GLY A 312 -16.06 -13.43 2.48
C GLY A 312 -16.70 -13.39 1.09
N ASP A 313 -17.73 -14.19 0.83
CA ASP A 313 -18.46 -14.19 -0.45
C ASP A 313 -19.16 -12.85 -0.71
N ARG A 314 -19.77 -12.25 0.32
CA ARG A 314 -20.37 -10.91 0.23
C ARG A 314 -19.32 -9.84 -0.05
N SER A 315 -18.15 -9.93 0.60
CA SER A 315 -17.01 -9.06 0.30
C SER A 315 -16.60 -9.18 -1.16
N ALA A 316 -16.40 -10.40 -1.65
CA ALA A 316 -15.99 -10.68 -3.03
C ALA A 316 -17.00 -10.15 -4.05
N GLN A 317 -18.31 -10.30 -3.78
CA GLN A 317 -19.38 -9.75 -4.62
C GLN A 317 -19.36 -8.22 -4.66
N LEU A 318 -19.19 -7.57 -3.50
CA LEU A 318 -19.06 -6.12 -3.44
C LEU A 318 -17.81 -5.65 -4.20
N ILE A 319 -16.65 -6.27 -3.98
CA ILE A 319 -15.42 -5.96 -4.72
C ILE A 319 -15.65 -6.14 -6.22
N LYS A 320 -16.23 -7.27 -6.67
CA LYS A 320 -16.57 -7.49 -8.08
C LYS A 320 -17.39 -6.33 -8.66
N GLN A 321 -18.45 -5.90 -7.97
CA GLN A 321 -19.27 -4.76 -8.42
C GLN A 321 -18.44 -3.48 -8.52
N LEU A 322 -17.63 -3.18 -7.51
CA LEU A 322 -16.77 -1.99 -7.50
C LEU A 322 -15.73 -2.01 -8.63
N LEU A 323 -15.26 -3.18 -9.07
CA LEU A 323 -14.27 -3.29 -10.14
C LEU A 323 -14.88 -3.23 -11.55
N THR A 324 -16.13 -3.64 -11.69
CA THR A 324 -16.77 -3.82 -13.01
C THR A 324 -17.66 -2.66 -13.41
N GLU A 325 -18.34 -2.04 -12.44
CA GLU A 325 -19.32 -0.99 -12.70
C GLU A 325 -18.69 0.37 -13.04
N ASN A 326 -19.48 1.25 -13.65
CA ASN A 326 -19.08 2.63 -13.90
C ASN A 326 -19.34 3.49 -12.65
N TRP A 327 -18.26 3.87 -11.96
CA TRP A 327 -18.37 4.67 -10.74
C TRP A 327 -19.08 6.01 -10.97
N GLU A 328 -18.95 6.64 -12.14
CA GLU A 328 -19.51 7.96 -12.42
C GLU A 328 -21.03 7.93 -12.58
N ASN A 329 -21.58 6.84 -13.11
CA ASN A 329 -23.00 6.78 -13.48
C ASN A 329 -23.80 5.77 -12.65
N HIS A 330 -23.17 4.86 -11.91
CA HIS A 330 -23.86 3.83 -11.15
C HIS A 330 -24.37 4.39 -9.79
N PRO A 331 -25.70 4.52 -9.58
CA PRO A 331 -26.26 5.23 -8.41
C PRO A 331 -25.84 4.62 -7.07
N PHE A 332 -25.78 3.29 -7.00
CA PHE A 332 -25.33 2.58 -5.80
C PHE A 332 -23.87 2.90 -5.45
N ILE A 333 -22.97 2.95 -6.45
CA ILE A 333 -21.55 3.22 -6.19
C ILE A 333 -21.36 4.68 -5.79
N GLN A 334 -22.07 5.61 -6.44
CA GLN A 334 -22.07 7.02 -6.05
C GLN A 334 -22.46 7.21 -4.58
N GLY A 335 -23.45 6.44 -4.08
CA GLY A 335 -23.84 6.47 -2.67
C GLY A 335 -22.80 5.87 -1.71
N LEU A 336 -21.90 5.00 -2.17
CA LEU A 336 -20.87 4.37 -1.35
C LEU A 336 -19.54 5.12 -1.33
N ARG A 337 -19.33 6.10 -2.22
CA ARG A 337 -18.10 6.89 -2.27
C ARG A 337 -17.78 7.52 -0.91
N ALA A 338 -16.49 7.56 -0.56
CA ALA A 338 -16.00 8.03 0.73
C ALA A 338 -16.58 7.28 1.95
N SER A 339 -17.03 6.03 1.77
CA SER A 339 -17.56 5.21 2.86
C SER A 339 -16.63 4.07 3.26
N ARG A 340 -16.57 3.81 4.58
CA ARG A 340 -16.02 2.57 5.15
C ARG A 340 -17.18 1.62 5.41
N ILE A 341 -17.29 0.59 4.60
CA ILE A 341 -18.33 -0.44 4.67
C ILE A 341 -17.87 -1.51 5.65
N ILE A 342 -18.64 -1.71 6.71
CA ILE A 342 -18.42 -2.79 7.67
C ILE A 342 -19.27 -3.99 7.26
N LEU A 343 -18.63 -5.12 6.97
CA LEU A 343 -19.28 -6.39 6.68
C LEU A 343 -19.61 -7.09 7.99
N GLU A 344 -20.88 -7.39 8.19
CA GLU A 344 -21.38 -8.14 9.34
C GLU A 344 -21.57 -9.61 8.96
N GLU A 345 -21.33 -10.49 9.93
CA GLU A 345 -21.78 -11.88 9.82
C GLU A 345 -23.32 -11.89 9.78
N PRO A 346 -23.94 -12.81 9.02
CA PRO A 346 -25.36 -13.02 9.16
C PRO A 346 -25.65 -13.39 10.62
N GLU A 347 -26.52 -12.64 11.29
CA GLU A 347 -27.07 -13.09 12.57
C GLU A 347 -27.66 -14.48 12.34
N THR A 348 -27.09 -15.51 12.98
CA THR A 348 -27.82 -16.74 13.22
C THR A 348 -28.98 -16.35 14.11
N TYR A 349 -30.14 -16.08 13.49
CA TYR A 349 -31.41 -16.08 14.18
C TYR A 349 -31.58 -17.48 14.78
N ILE A 350 -31.17 -17.63 16.03
CA ILE A 350 -31.65 -18.72 16.87
C ILE A 350 -33.12 -18.38 17.06
N GLN A 351 -33.98 -18.99 16.25
CA GLN A 351 -35.42 -18.96 16.53
C GLN A 351 -35.62 -19.58 17.92
N PRO A 352 -36.38 -18.92 18.82
CA PRO A 352 -36.58 -19.37 20.19
C PRO A 352 -37.28 -20.73 20.29
#